data_AF-A0A2M9PBJ4-F1
#
_entry.id   AF-A0A2M9PBJ4-F1
#
_cell.length_a   1.000
_cell.length_b   1.000
_cell.length_c   1.000
_cell.angle_alpha   90.00
_cell.angle_beta   90.00
_cell.angle_gamma   90.00
#
_symmetry.space_group_name_H-M   'P 1'
#
loop_
_entity.id
_entity.type
_entity.pdbx_description
1 polymer ?
#
loop_
_entity_poly.entity_id
_entity_poly.type
_entity_poly.pdbx_seq_one_letter_code
_entity_poly.pdbx_strand_id
1 'polypeptide(L)' 'PALAGFPRQALHAASLGFRHPLTGAELRFEAPPPADFAGLLTLLRRNDAPDTFQDPYGVLY' A
#
# COMPACT_ATOMS: atom_id res chain seq x y z
N PRO A 1 1.88 -8.65 -15.64
CA PRO A 1 1.01 -7.60 -15.05
C PRO A 1 1.86 -6.41 -14.58
N ALA A 2 1.29 -5.22 -14.37
CA ALA A 2 2.03 -3.99 -14.02
C ALA A 2 3.00 -4.14 -12.82
N LEU A 3 2.69 -5.02 -11.86
CA LEU A 3 3.54 -5.35 -10.71
C LEU A 3 4.79 -6.18 -11.09
N ALA A 4 4.70 -7.04 -12.10
CA ALA A 4 5.80 -7.93 -12.51
C ALA A 4 6.99 -7.18 -13.14
N GLY A 5 6.77 -5.94 -13.60
CA GLY A 5 7.82 -5.06 -14.12
C GLY A 5 8.29 -4.00 -13.11
N PHE A 6 7.85 -4.08 -11.84
CA PHE A 6 8.24 -3.08 -10.84
C PHE A 6 9.70 -3.33 -10.42
N PRO A 7 10.58 -2.30 -10.45
CA PRO A 7 12.03 -2.50 -10.38
C PRO A 7 12.57 -2.89 -8.99
N ARG A 8 11.69 -2.97 -7.99
CA ARG A 8 11.99 -3.28 -6.59
C ARG A 8 10.75 -3.89 -5.94
N GLN A 9 10.83 -4.22 -4.65
CA GLN A 9 9.61 -4.55 -3.89
C GLN A 9 8.64 -3.37 -3.91
N ALA A 10 7.35 -3.65 -4.17
CA ALA A 10 6.26 -2.70 -3.99
C ALA A 10 5.94 -2.50 -2.50
N LEU A 11 6.97 -2.09 -1.73
CA LEU A 11 6.89 -1.77 -0.31
C LEU A 11 7.37 -0.32 -0.09
N HIS A 12 6.64 0.43 0.76
CA HIS A 12 6.98 1.78 1.19
C HIS A 12 6.58 1.98 2.67
N ALA A 13 7.51 2.41 3.51
CA ALA A 13 7.21 2.77 4.89
C ALA A 13 6.66 4.20 4.93
N ALA A 14 5.33 4.33 4.89
CA ALA A 14 4.67 5.64 4.84
C ALA A 14 4.76 6.43 6.14
N SER A 15 4.84 5.74 7.28
CA SER A 15 4.93 6.36 8.60
C SER A 15 5.89 5.61 9.50
N LEU A 16 6.60 6.36 10.35
CA LEU A 16 7.46 5.83 11.41
C LEU A 16 7.07 6.50 12.73
N GLY A 17 6.80 5.71 13.76
CA GLY A 17 6.48 6.20 15.09
C GLY A 17 7.29 5.47 16.16
N PHE A 18 7.82 6.22 17.13
CA PHE A 18 8.54 5.68 18.29
C PHE A 18 8.63 6.70 19.42
N ARG A 19 8.94 6.23 20.63
CA ARG A 19 9.25 7.09 21.78
C ARG A 19 10.67 7.59 21.73
N HIS A 20 10.87 8.90 21.87
CA HIS A 20 12.20 9.49 21.90
C HIS A 20 13.01 8.91 23.07
N PRO A 21 14.22 8.37 22.82
CA PRO A 21 14.93 7.56 23.80
C PRO A 21 15.42 8.36 25.03
N LEU A 22 15.59 9.67 24.88
CA LEU A 22 16.03 10.54 26.00
C LEU A 22 14.86 11.22 26.70
N THR A 23 13.84 11.68 25.96
CA THR A 23 12.77 12.53 26.51
C THR A 23 11.47 11.79 26.76
N GLY A 24 11.32 10.57 26.22
CA GLY A 24 10.09 9.77 26.30
C GLY A 24 8.92 10.30 25.47
N ALA A 25 9.09 11.42 24.75
CA ALA A 25 8.05 12.00 23.91
C ALA A 25 7.68 11.06 22.75
N GLU A 26 6.40 10.96 22.43
CA GLU A 26 5.93 10.25 21.24
C GLU A 26 6.32 11.06 19.98
N LEU A 27 7.08 10.45 19.08
CA LEU A 27 7.47 11.05 17.80
C LEU A 27 6.80 10.30 16.65
N ARG A 28 6.40 11.06 15.62
CA ARG A 28 5.81 10.53 14.40
C ARG A 28 6.37 11.25 13.19
N PHE A 29 6.77 10.46 12.21
CA PHE A 29 7.31 10.91 10.93
C PHE A 29 6.47 10.32 9.81
N GLU A 30 6.31 11.08 8.72
CA GLU A 30 5.60 10.65 7.53
C GLU A 30 6.45 10.96 6.29
N ALA A 31 6.36 10.10 5.28
CA ALA A 31 7.03 10.29 4.00
C ALA A 31 6.04 9.99 2.85
N PRO A 32 5.87 10.92 1.89
CA PRO A 32 5.01 10.67 0.74
C PRO A 32 5.51 9.46 -0.06
N PRO A 33 4.62 8.73 -0.75
CA PRO A 33 5.03 7.64 -1.62
C PRO A 33 6.02 8.13 -2.69
N PRO A 34 7.10 7.38 -2.97
CA PRO A 34 7.98 7.68 -4.08
C PRO A 34 7.25 7.63 -5.43
N ALA A 35 7.78 8.34 -6.42
CA ALA A 35 7.10 8.54 -7.71
C ALA A 35 6.78 7.22 -8.44
N ASP A 36 7.67 6.24 -8.37
CA ASP A 36 7.47 4.90 -8.95
C ASP A 36 6.27 4.17 -8.30
N PHE A 37 6.16 4.25 -6.98
CA PHE A 37 5.09 3.66 -6.19
C PHE A 37 3.74 4.33 -6.46
N ALA A 38 3.72 5.66 -6.52
CA ALA A 38 2.52 6.42 -6.88
C ALA A 38 2.03 6.08 -8.31
N GLY A 39 2.97 5.91 -9.25
CA GLY A 39 2.66 5.44 -10.60
C GLY A 39 2.07 4.03 -10.60
N LEU A 40 2.65 3.10 -9.86
CA LEU A 40 2.13 1.73 -9.73
C LEU A 40 0.71 1.71 -9.16
N LEU A 41 0.44 2.46 -8.08
CA LEU A 41 -0.90 2.58 -7.49
C LEU A 41 -1.93 3.10 -8.50
N THR A 42 -1.54 4.08 -9.32
CA THR A 42 -2.42 4.63 -10.35
C THR A 42 -2.78 3.59 -11.40
N LEU A 43 -1.81 2.78 -11.83
CA LEU A 43 -2.04 1.70 -12.79
C LEU A 43 -2.93 0.60 -12.20
N LEU A 44 -2.70 0.19 -10.95
CA LEU A 44 -3.50 -0.84 -10.30
C LEU A 44 -4.95 -0.40 -10.09
N ARG A 45 -5.18 0.83 -9.61
CA ARG A 45 -6.55 1.37 -9.43
C ARG A 45 -7.33 1.47 -10.75
N ARG A 46 -6.65 1.70 -11.87
CA ARG A 46 -7.29 1.72 -13.20
C ARG A 46 -7.68 0.32 -13.67
N ASN A 47 -6.97 -0.70 -13.22
CA ASN A 47 -7.12 -2.08 -13.68
C ASN A 47 -8.00 -2.93 -12.74
N ASP A 48 -8.51 -2.31 -11.68
CA ASP A 48 -9.50 -2.89 -10.78
C ASP A 48 -10.86 -2.88 -11.52
N ALA A 49 -11.14 -3.95 -12.27
CA ALA A 49 -12.52 -4.33 -12.51
C ALA A 49 -13.14 -4.64 -11.13
N PRO A 50 -14.42 -4.34 -10.86
CA PRO A 50 -15.04 -4.75 -9.61
C PRO A 50 -14.78 -6.24 -9.46
N ASP A 51 -14.06 -6.60 -8.39
CA ASP A 51 -13.78 -7.97 -8.02
C ASP A 51 -15.16 -8.58 -7.76
N THR A 52 -15.75 -9.13 -8.81
CA THR A 52 -17.00 -9.86 -8.71
C THR A 52 -16.54 -11.13 -8.05
N PHE A 53 -16.50 -11.12 -6.71
CA PHE A 53 -16.37 -12.33 -5.93
C PHE A 53 -17.60 -13.15 -6.28
N GLN A 54 -17.49 -13.89 -7.37
CA GLN A 54 -18.52 -14.79 -7.84
C GLN A 54 -18.40 -15.97 -6.91
N ASP A 55 -19.14 -15.90 -5.80
CA ASP A 55 -19.17 -16.93 -4.79
C ASP A 55 -19.36 -18.29 -5.48
N PRO A 56 -18.32 -19.14 -5.53
CA PRO A 56 -18.42 -20.42 -6.20
C PRO A 56 -19.27 -21.42 -5.40
N TYR A 57 -19.70 -21.06 -4.19
CA TYR A 57 -20.46 -21.89 -3.27
C TYR A 57 -21.87 -21.36 -2.96
N GLY A 58 -22.28 -20.21 -3.51
CA GLY A 58 -23.65 -19.68 -3.47
C GLY A 58 -24.27 -19.56 -2.07
N VAL A 59 -23.47 -19.30 -1.04
CA VAL A 59 -23.95 -19.15 0.35
C VAL A 59 -24.19 -17.67 0.65
N LEU A 60 -25.48 -17.31 0.68
CA LEU A 60 -25.97 -15.99 1.07
C LEU A 60 -25.58 -15.69 2.52
N TYR A 61 -24.82 -14.62 2.73
CA TYR A 61 -24.79 -13.86 3.99
C TYR A 61 -25.52 -12.54 3.79
#